data_AF-A0A7V8SK32-F1
#
_entry.id   AF-A0A7V8SK32-F1
#
_cell.length_a   1.000
_cell.length_b   1.000
_cell.length_c   1.000
_cell.angle_alpha   90.00
_cell.angle_beta   90.00
_cell.angle_gamma   90.00
#
_symmetry.space_group_name_H-M   'P 1'
#
loop_
_entity.id
_entity.type
_entity.pdbx_description
1 polymer ?
#
loop_
_entity_poly.entity_id
_entity_poly.type
_entity_poly.pdbx_seq_one_letter_code
_entity_poly.pdbx_strand_id
1 'polypeptide(L)'
;MKKIINQPADIVTEMVSGLTRAYPDFIKRLDGTNVIVKTEQASQVQLISGGGSGHEPSHAGFVGEGMLSAAVCGEVFTSPTPDQIYEAAKAVDTGAGVFFIIKNYSGDVMNFDMAKDMAKDMAEMADIQVDFVIVDDDIAVENSTYTQGKRGVAGTVLVHKILGNLARSGARLVEIKKAAEVLVPEIHTIAVALSGATVPEVGKPGFELPEDEIEYGVGIHGEPGYRREKMLPSKDLAKELVDKLVLSFDGDTTSHYAILVNGMGATPLMEQFIFTNDVMDLLDDKGVKVAYSKVGNLMTSIDMAGISLTLLRLSNADWLEGLNADVKTIAWG
;
A
#
# COMPACT_ATOMS: atom_id res chain seq x y z
N MET A 1 -19.40 13.05 15.73
CA MET A 1 -18.57 12.05 15.04
C MET A 1 -18.81 10.68 15.68
N LYS A 2 -18.92 9.61 14.89
CA LYS A 2 -19.02 8.23 15.39
C LYS A 2 -17.73 7.48 15.05
N LYS A 3 -16.86 7.26 16.04
CA LYS A 3 -15.65 6.42 15.95
C LYS A 3 -15.58 5.57 17.21
N ILE A 4 -15.07 4.35 17.11
CA ILE A 4 -14.79 3.49 18.27
C ILE A 4 -13.35 3.74 18.68
N ILE A 5 -13.13 4.75 19.52
CA ILE A 5 -11.81 5.21 19.99
C ILE A 5 -11.90 5.66 21.45
N ASN A 6 -10.78 5.66 22.16
CA ASN A 6 -10.64 6.32 23.46
C ASN A 6 -10.21 7.78 23.26
N GLN A 7 -8.92 8.08 23.48
CA GLN A 7 -8.35 9.39 23.25
C GLN A 7 -7.76 9.46 21.83
N PRO A 8 -8.04 10.51 21.04
CA PRO A 8 -7.49 10.63 19.68
C PRO A 8 -5.96 10.53 19.61
N ALA A 9 -5.24 11.12 20.57
CA ALA A 9 -3.78 11.10 20.64
C ALA A 9 -3.19 9.71 20.91
N ASP A 10 -3.97 8.78 21.46
CA ASP A 10 -3.52 7.42 21.78
C ASP A 10 -3.88 6.41 20.67
N ILE A 11 -4.56 6.85 19.60
CA ILE A 11 -5.22 5.95 18.65
C ILE A 11 -4.26 4.96 17.98
N VAL A 12 -3.08 5.44 17.53
CA VAL A 12 -2.08 4.59 16.87
C VAL A 12 -1.46 3.62 17.88
N THR A 13 -1.12 4.12 19.07
CA THR A 13 -0.55 3.32 20.15
C THR A 13 -1.49 2.21 20.61
N GLU A 14 -2.78 2.52 20.78
CA GLU A 14 -3.83 1.55 21.14
C GLU A 14 -4.07 0.55 20.02
N MET A 15 -4.11 1.00 18.76
CA MET A 15 -4.24 0.13 17.59
C MET A 15 -3.09 -0.87 17.50
N VAL A 16 -1.83 -0.41 17.56
CA VAL A 16 -0.64 -1.28 17.51
C VAL A 16 -0.64 -2.27 18.67
N SER A 17 -1.03 -1.83 19.87
CA SER A 17 -1.15 -2.70 21.04
C SER A 17 -2.26 -3.74 20.87
N GLY A 18 -3.40 -3.37 20.29
CA GLY A 18 -4.50 -4.28 19.97
C GLY A 18 -4.07 -5.33 18.95
N LEU A 19 -3.41 -4.90 17.87
CA LEU A 19 -2.98 -5.78 16.79
C LEU A 19 -1.99 -6.84 17.29
N THR A 20 -0.97 -6.43 18.05
CA THR A 20 0.06 -7.34 18.57
C THR A 20 -0.44 -8.27 19.66
N ARG A 21 -1.48 -7.88 20.40
CA ARG A 21 -2.19 -8.78 21.34
C ARG A 21 -3.11 -9.77 20.63
N ALA A 22 -3.65 -9.42 19.46
CA ALA A 22 -4.53 -10.28 18.68
C ALA A 22 -3.74 -11.34 17.89
N TYR A 23 -2.52 -11.02 17.46
CA TYR A 23 -1.67 -11.90 16.63
C TYR A 23 -0.26 -12.11 17.20
N PRO A 24 -0.13 -12.55 18.48
CA PRO A 24 1.15 -12.64 19.17
C PRO A 24 2.11 -13.68 18.57
N ASP A 25 1.57 -14.67 17.83
CA ASP A 25 2.38 -15.71 17.19
C ASP A 25 3.06 -15.21 15.90
N PHE A 26 2.51 -14.17 15.26
CA PHE A 26 2.99 -13.65 13.97
C PHE A 26 3.85 -12.40 14.11
N ILE A 27 3.44 -11.50 15.02
CA ILE A 27 4.01 -10.16 15.12
C ILE A 27 4.19 -9.73 16.58
N LYS A 28 5.15 -8.84 16.80
CA LYS A 28 5.40 -8.17 18.07
C LYS A 28 5.63 -6.67 17.86
N ARG A 29 5.31 -5.89 18.88
CA ARG A 29 5.64 -4.46 18.94
C ARG A 29 7.09 -4.33 19.38
N LEU A 30 7.86 -3.43 18.78
CA LEU A 30 9.16 -3.04 19.33
C LEU A 30 8.95 -2.07 20.50
N ASP A 31 9.56 -2.39 21.65
CA ASP A 31 9.35 -1.67 22.90
C ASP A 31 9.57 -0.16 22.75
N GLY A 32 8.61 0.64 23.25
CA GLY A 32 8.67 2.10 23.23
C GLY A 32 8.41 2.76 21.86
N THR A 33 8.06 1.99 20.83
CA THR A 33 7.84 2.53 19.46
C THR A 33 6.47 2.13 18.91
N ASN A 34 6.07 2.65 17.75
CA ASN A 34 4.92 2.15 16.98
C ASN A 34 5.37 1.24 15.82
N VAL A 35 6.52 0.58 15.97
CA VAL A 35 7.03 -0.39 15.01
C VAL A 35 6.49 -1.79 15.30
N ILE A 36 5.98 -2.45 14.27
CA ILE A 36 5.57 -3.84 14.30
C ILE A 36 6.58 -4.65 13.50
N VAL A 37 7.08 -5.73 14.10
CA VAL A 37 8.02 -6.66 13.46
C VAL A 37 7.46 -8.08 13.51
N LYS A 38 7.80 -8.92 12.54
CA LYS A 38 7.49 -10.36 12.62
C LYS A 38 8.23 -11.01 13.81
N THR A 39 7.69 -12.09 14.35
CA THR A 39 8.26 -12.79 15.51
C THR A 39 9.58 -13.50 15.19
N GLU A 40 9.71 -14.04 13.98
CA GLU A 40 10.88 -14.79 13.53
C GLU A 40 11.48 -14.22 12.23
N GLN A 41 12.81 -14.07 12.22
CA GLN A 41 13.59 -13.51 11.13
C GLN A 41 14.43 -14.62 10.51
N ALA A 42 14.12 -14.99 9.27
CA ALA A 42 15.00 -15.84 8.48
C ALA A 42 16.18 -15.03 7.94
N SER A 43 17.31 -15.70 7.69
CA SER A 43 18.50 -15.10 7.08
C SER A 43 18.28 -14.82 5.59
N GLN A 44 17.66 -13.68 5.29
CA GLN A 44 17.33 -13.17 3.97
C GLN A 44 17.28 -11.64 4.00
N VAL A 45 17.15 -10.98 2.85
CA VAL A 45 16.89 -9.53 2.83
C VAL A 45 15.56 -9.26 3.55
N GLN A 46 15.56 -8.27 4.44
CA GLN A 46 14.38 -7.91 5.21
C GLN A 46 13.65 -6.76 4.56
N LEU A 47 12.34 -6.91 4.34
CA LEU A 47 11.53 -5.85 3.73
C LEU A 47 10.86 -5.02 4.81
N ILE A 48 10.98 -3.70 4.73
CA ILE A 48 10.31 -2.77 5.63
C ILE A 48 9.47 -1.80 4.80
N SER A 49 8.26 -1.55 5.27
CA SER A 49 7.44 -0.46 4.77
C SER A 49 6.84 0.33 5.94
N GLY A 50 6.09 1.37 5.64
CA GLY A 50 5.53 2.26 6.64
C GLY A 50 4.83 3.46 6.02
N GLY A 51 4.46 4.37 6.91
CA GLY A 51 3.75 5.60 6.57
C GLY A 51 2.77 5.97 7.67
N GLY A 52 1.95 6.97 7.40
CA GLY A 52 0.87 7.34 8.30
C GLY A 52 -0.11 6.20 8.56
N SER A 53 -0.65 6.16 9.78
CA SER A 53 -1.74 5.25 10.12
C SER A 53 -3.06 5.70 9.50
N GLY A 54 -4.06 4.83 9.48
CA GLY A 54 -5.37 5.08 8.87
C GLY A 54 -5.55 4.44 7.48
N HIS A 55 -4.62 3.55 7.10
CA HIS A 55 -4.69 2.79 5.85
C HIS A 55 -4.82 1.28 6.10
N GLU A 56 -5.15 0.87 7.33
CA GLU A 56 -5.17 -0.52 7.74
C GLU A 56 -6.04 -1.36 6.78
N PRO A 57 -5.56 -2.55 6.35
CA PRO A 57 -4.43 -3.30 6.90
C PRO A 57 -3.04 -2.83 6.46
N SER A 58 -2.91 -1.86 5.55
CA SER A 58 -1.61 -1.31 5.16
C SER A 58 -0.95 -0.54 6.32
N HIS A 59 0.27 -0.85 6.75
CA HIS A 59 1.16 -1.93 6.28
C HIS A 59 1.25 -3.12 7.25
N ALA A 60 0.86 -2.92 8.51
CA ALA A 60 1.06 -3.87 9.58
C ALA A 60 0.39 -5.24 9.33
N GLY A 61 -0.73 -5.28 8.62
CA GLY A 61 -1.41 -6.51 8.27
C GLY A 61 -0.64 -7.39 7.28
N PHE A 62 0.37 -6.84 6.61
CA PHE A 62 1.24 -7.54 5.65
C PHE A 62 2.61 -7.90 6.23
N VAL A 63 2.80 -7.73 7.54
CA VAL A 63 4.00 -8.22 8.23
C VAL A 63 3.85 -9.72 8.48
N GLY A 64 4.85 -10.50 8.06
CA GLY A 64 4.85 -11.95 8.23
C GLY A 64 5.66 -12.70 7.16
N GLU A 65 5.55 -14.03 7.18
CA GLU A 65 6.32 -14.89 6.29
C GLU A 65 5.93 -14.67 4.82
N GLY A 66 6.90 -14.36 3.97
CA GLY A 66 6.72 -14.15 2.53
C GLY A 66 6.25 -12.75 2.12
N MET A 67 6.15 -11.80 3.05
CA MET A 67 5.88 -10.37 2.78
C MET A 67 6.82 -9.47 3.60
N LEU A 68 6.29 -8.53 4.39
CA LEU A 68 7.10 -7.58 5.14
C LEU A 68 7.72 -8.20 6.40
N SER A 69 8.93 -7.78 6.73
CA SER A 69 9.59 -8.08 8.01
C SER A 69 9.19 -7.11 9.11
N ALA A 70 8.92 -5.86 8.75
CA ALA A 70 8.42 -4.83 9.67
C ALA A 70 7.52 -3.82 8.96
N ALA A 71 6.65 -3.20 9.75
CA ALA A 71 5.87 -2.04 9.38
C ALA A 71 6.06 -0.94 10.43
N VAL A 72 6.34 0.27 9.96
CA VAL A 72 6.53 1.45 10.82
C VAL A 72 5.27 2.31 10.76
N CYS A 73 4.49 2.34 11.85
CA CYS A 73 3.23 3.07 11.93
C CYS A 73 3.47 4.49 12.45
N GLY A 74 3.36 5.50 11.57
CA GLY A 74 3.33 6.90 11.95
C GLY A 74 1.97 7.34 12.49
N GLU A 75 1.85 8.61 12.85
CA GLU A 75 0.55 9.18 13.24
C GLU A 75 -0.45 9.14 12.09
N VAL A 76 -1.74 9.38 12.35
CA VAL A 76 -2.79 9.30 11.33
C VAL A 76 -2.45 10.23 10.15
N PHE A 77 -2.34 9.65 8.94
CA PHE A 77 -1.92 10.34 7.70
C PHE A 77 -0.59 11.11 7.77
N THR A 78 0.29 10.75 8.71
CA THR A 78 1.59 11.42 8.89
C THR A 78 2.72 10.38 8.88
N SER A 79 3.70 10.59 8.01
CA SER A 79 4.90 9.73 7.90
C SER A 79 5.56 9.48 9.27
N PRO A 80 6.02 8.26 9.58
CA PRO A 80 6.78 7.97 10.78
C PRO A 80 8.12 8.71 10.77
N THR A 81 8.68 8.93 11.96
CA THR A 81 9.95 9.63 12.11
C THR A 81 11.14 8.74 11.71
N PRO A 82 12.25 9.32 11.22
CA PRO A 82 13.44 8.56 10.79
C PRO A 82 14.01 7.62 11.85
N ASP A 83 13.96 8.01 13.13
CA ASP A 83 14.43 7.21 14.26
C ASP A 83 13.63 5.90 14.41
N GLN A 84 12.31 5.94 14.25
CA GLN A 84 11.49 4.72 14.30
C GLN A 84 11.75 3.80 13.10
N ILE A 85 11.99 4.37 11.92
CA ILE A 85 12.36 3.60 10.73
C ILE A 85 13.72 2.93 10.90
N TYR A 86 14.69 3.65 11.45
CA TYR A 86 16.01 3.13 11.78
C TYR A 86 15.94 2.02 12.83
N GLU A 87 15.16 2.20 13.91
CA GLU A 87 14.95 1.17 14.93
C GLU A 87 14.32 -0.10 14.34
N ALA A 88 13.39 0.04 13.38
CA ALA A 88 12.84 -1.09 12.65
C ALA A 88 13.92 -1.83 11.83
N ALA A 89 14.77 -1.10 11.10
CA ALA A 89 15.88 -1.67 10.32
C ALA A 89 16.85 -2.45 11.22
N LYS A 90 17.27 -1.86 12.34
CA LYS A 90 18.14 -2.51 13.34
C LYS A 90 17.49 -3.75 13.94
N ALA A 91 16.19 -3.71 14.21
CA ALA A 91 15.48 -4.81 14.85
C ALA A 91 15.30 -6.04 13.95
N VAL A 92 15.25 -5.87 12.62
CA VAL A 92 15.05 -6.98 11.69
C VAL A 92 16.33 -7.45 11.00
N ASP A 93 17.37 -6.62 10.92
CA ASP A 93 18.59 -6.95 10.17
C ASP A 93 19.19 -8.31 10.57
N THR A 94 19.48 -9.12 9.56
CA THR A 94 20.13 -10.43 9.71
C THR A 94 21.49 -10.48 9.02
N GLY A 95 22.05 -9.33 8.63
CA GLY A 95 23.30 -9.21 7.87
C GLY A 95 23.15 -9.47 6.36
N ALA A 96 21.94 -9.74 5.88
CA ALA A 96 21.64 -9.91 4.45
C ALA A 96 21.17 -8.60 3.77
N GLY A 97 21.00 -7.53 4.55
CA GLY A 97 20.52 -6.23 4.11
C GLY A 97 19.02 -6.01 4.36
N VAL A 98 18.63 -4.74 4.30
CA VAL A 98 17.27 -4.26 4.52
C VAL A 98 16.81 -3.48 3.28
N PHE A 99 15.59 -3.72 2.84
CA PHE A 99 15.01 -3.06 1.68
C PHE A 99 13.75 -2.29 2.07
N PHE A 100 13.74 -0.98 1.84
CA PHE A 100 12.58 -0.14 2.10
C PHE A 100 11.65 -0.09 0.89
N ILE A 101 10.35 -0.30 1.13
CA ILE A 101 9.28 -0.07 0.15
C ILE A 101 8.51 1.17 0.58
N ILE A 102 8.72 2.27 -0.14
CA ILE A 102 8.30 3.62 0.27
C ILE A 102 7.18 4.08 -0.66
N LYS A 103 6.03 4.49 -0.12
CA LYS A 103 4.98 5.14 -0.94
C LYS A 103 5.44 6.55 -1.33
N ASN A 104 5.17 7.00 -2.55
CA ASN A 104 5.61 8.32 -3.00
C ASN A 104 4.80 9.48 -2.38
N TYR A 105 5.14 9.80 -1.14
CA TYR A 105 4.71 10.98 -0.40
C TYR A 105 5.93 11.70 0.12
N SER A 106 5.97 13.03 0.04
CA SER A 106 7.18 13.80 0.36
C SER A 106 7.69 13.53 1.78
N GLY A 107 6.80 13.39 2.76
CA GLY A 107 7.15 13.04 4.14
C GLY A 107 7.65 11.59 4.29
N ASP A 108 7.07 10.64 3.53
CA ASP A 108 7.52 9.24 3.53
C ASP A 108 8.92 9.16 2.91
N VAL A 109 9.11 9.72 1.71
CA VAL A 109 10.40 9.71 1.00
C VAL A 109 11.50 10.37 1.83
N MET A 110 11.26 11.56 2.38
CA MET A 110 12.26 12.26 3.19
C MET A 110 12.64 11.46 4.45
N ASN A 111 11.67 10.94 5.19
CA ASN A 111 11.96 10.27 6.46
C ASN A 111 12.66 8.92 6.27
N PHE A 112 12.28 8.15 5.24
CA PHE A 112 12.94 6.88 4.92
C PHE A 112 14.34 7.08 4.34
N ASP A 113 14.58 8.15 3.56
CA ASP A 113 15.92 8.49 3.06
C ASP A 113 16.84 8.90 4.22
N MET A 114 16.36 9.73 5.15
CA MET A 114 17.10 10.06 6.38
C MET A 114 17.42 8.81 7.22
N ALA A 115 16.47 7.87 7.36
CA ALA A 115 16.70 6.63 8.09
C ALA A 115 17.73 5.71 7.41
N LYS A 116 17.79 5.72 6.08
CA LYS A 116 18.84 5.04 5.30
C LYS A 116 20.21 5.63 5.59
N ASP A 117 20.32 6.96 5.65
CA ASP A 117 21.58 7.62 5.99
C ASP A 117 22.00 7.35 7.44
N MET A 118 21.04 7.35 8.39
CA MET A 118 21.29 6.93 9.77
C MET A 118 21.83 5.49 9.87
N ALA A 119 21.30 4.58 9.05
CA ALA A 119 21.75 3.19 8.98
C ALA A 119 23.18 3.01 8.45
N LYS A 120 23.66 3.96 7.64
CA LYS A 120 25.04 3.98 7.11
C LYS A 120 26.02 4.70 8.04
N ASP A 121 25.62 5.85 8.58
CA ASP A 121 26.54 6.78 9.25
C ASP A 121 26.79 6.43 10.73
N MET A 122 25.89 5.68 11.37
CA MET A 122 26.08 5.20 12.75
C MET A 122 26.95 3.92 12.84
N ALA A 123 27.88 3.76 11.89
CA ALA A 123 28.77 2.62 11.70
C ALA A 123 29.67 2.25 12.90
N GLU A 124 29.67 3.02 13.99
CA GLU A 124 30.29 2.59 15.24
C GLU A 124 29.49 1.48 15.95
N MET A 125 28.24 1.19 15.55
CA MET A 125 27.42 0.12 16.17
C MET A 125 26.74 -0.88 15.21
N ALA A 126 26.51 -0.58 13.92
CA ALA A 126 26.13 -1.56 12.89
C ALA A 126 26.19 -0.96 11.47
N ASP A 127 26.88 -1.60 10.52
CA ASP A 127 26.87 -1.24 9.09
C ASP A 127 25.70 -1.98 8.39
N ILE A 128 24.48 -1.44 8.49
CA ILE A 128 23.30 -2.06 7.90
C ILE A 128 23.21 -1.66 6.43
N GLN A 129 23.32 -2.63 5.52
CA GLN A 129 23.13 -2.36 4.10
C GLN A 129 21.65 -2.10 3.81
N VAL A 130 21.34 -0.88 3.37
CA VAL A 130 19.98 -0.44 3.05
C VAL A 130 19.86 0.01 1.60
N ASP A 131 18.84 -0.49 0.92
CA ASP A 131 18.38 0.04 -0.38
C ASP A 131 16.85 0.22 -0.36
N PHE A 132 16.28 0.83 -1.41
CA PHE A 132 14.85 1.11 -1.43
C PHE A 132 14.24 1.17 -2.83
N VAL A 133 12.91 1.09 -2.88
CA VAL A 133 12.09 1.51 -4.02
C VAL A 133 11.05 2.52 -3.56
N ILE A 134 10.78 3.50 -4.41
CA ILE A 134 9.64 4.41 -4.27
C ILE A 134 8.53 3.86 -5.18
N VAL A 135 7.34 3.67 -4.61
CA VAL A 135 6.14 3.22 -5.34
C VAL A 135 5.29 4.45 -5.66
N ASP A 136 5.03 4.65 -6.95
CA ASP A 136 4.33 5.82 -7.51
C ASP A 136 3.26 5.39 -8.54
N ASP A 137 2.46 4.38 -8.17
CA ASP A 137 1.51 3.68 -9.04
C ASP A 137 0.24 4.48 -9.41
N ASP A 138 -0.06 5.58 -8.71
CA ASP A 138 -1.28 6.35 -8.96
C ASP A 138 -1.19 7.18 -10.26
N ILE A 139 -2.02 6.85 -11.25
CA ILE A 139 -2.05 7.52 -12.55
C ILE A 139 -3.01 8.72 -12.61
N ALA A 140 -3.68 9.08 -11.51
CA ALA A 140 -4.72 10.08 -11.53
C ALA A 140 -4.22 11.52 -11.70
N VAL A 141 -3.09 11.87 -11.07
CA VAL A 141 -2.57 13.25 -11.02
C VAL A 141 -1.04 13.23 -11.00
N GLU A 142 -0.42 14.13 -11.77
CA GLU A 142 1.01 14.43 -11.66
C GLU A 142 1.21 15.65 -10.74
N ASN A 143 1.84 15.43 -9.58
CA ASN A 143 2.02 16.35 -8.45
C ASN A 143 0.73 16.64 -7.68
N SER A 144 0.76 16.44 -6.36
CA SER A 144 -0.38 16.65 -5.47
C SER A 144 0.05 17.40 -4.20
N THR A 145 -0.91 17.67 -3.31
CA THR A 145 -0.68 18.43 -2.06
C THR A 145 0.51 17.93 -1.23
N TYR A 146 0.78 16.62 -1.26
CA TYR A 146 1.82 16.00 -0.45
C TYR A 146 2.85 15.19 -1.27
N THR A 147 2.86 15.33 -2.60
CA THR A 147 3.69 14.49 -3.49
C THR A 147 4.26 15.28 -4.66
N GLN A 148 5.53 15.03 -4.95
CA GLN A 148 6.16 15.36 -6.24
C GLN A 148 6.09 14.13 -7.14
N GLY A 149 5.55 14.28 -8.35
CA GLY A 149 5.22 13.15 -9.24
C GLY A 149 3.91 12.45 -8.88
N LYS A 150 3.82 11.15 -9.18
CA LYS A 150 2.65 10.29 -8.93
C LYS A 150 2.62 9.80 -7.48
N ARG A 151 1.43 9.59 -6.91
CA ARG A 151 1.27 9.08 -5.52
C ARG A 151 1.52 7.57 -5.45
N GLY A 152 1.93 7.07 -4.30
CA GLY A 152 2.01 5.62 -4.01
C GLY A 152 0.79 5.13 -3.26
N VAL A 153 0.01 4.22 -3.85
CA VAL A 153 -1.29 3.77 -3.34
C VAL A 153 -1.39 2.24 -3.33
N ALA A 154 -2.58 1.66 -3.54
CA ALA A 154 -2.89 0.25 -3.31
C ALA A 154 -1.97 -0.74 -4.05
N GLY A 155 -1.37 -0.36 -5.18
CA GLY A 155 -0.40 -1.18 -5.90
C GLY A 155 0.86 -1.50 -5.09
N THR A 156 1.17 -0.69 -4.07
CA THR A 156 2.24 -0.96 -3.09
C THR A 156 2.08 -2.33 -2.43
N VAL A 157 0.85 -2.81 -2.20
CA VAL A 157 0.63 -4.13 -1.59
C VAL A 157 1.09 -5.27 -2.52
N LEU A 158 0.98 -5.10 -3.85
CA LEU A 158 1.50 -6.05 -4.82
C LEU A 158 3.03 -6.08 -4.80
N VAL A 159 3.67 -4.92 -4.61
CA VAL A 159 5.13 -4.80 -4.44
C VAL A 159 5.58 -5.57 -3.20
N HIS A 160 4.88 -5.40 -2.07
CA HIS A 160 5.16 -6.16 -0.84
C HIS A 160 5.10 -7.67 -1.09
N LYS A 161 4.08 -8.13 -1.83
CA LYS A 161 3.84 -9.55 -2.08
C LYS A 161 4.92 -10.16 -2.98
N ILE A 162 5.23 -9.50 -4.09
CA ILE A 162 6.15 -10.02 -5.10
C ILE A 162 7.59 -9.95 -4.58
N LEU A 163 8.01 -8.82 -4.01
CA LEU A 163 9.35 -8.69 -3.46
C LEU A 163 9.53 -9.55 -2.21
N GLY A 164 8.48 -9.76 -1.41
CA GLY A 164 8.50 -10.67 -0.26
C GLY A 164 8.77 -12.11 -0.67
N ASN A 165 8.16 -12.58 -1.76
CA ASN A 165 8.48 -13.88 -2.32
C ASN A 165 9.93 -13.95 -2.84
N LEU A 166 10.38 -12.91 -3.54
CA LEU A 166 11.75 -12.85 -4.08
C LEU A 166 12.81 -12.87 -2.96
N ALA A 167 12.59 -12.11 -1.89
CA ALA A 167 13.45 -12.12 -0.71
C ALA A 167 13.49 -13.52 -0.06
N ARG A 168 12.33 -14.17 0.07
CA ARG A 168 12.22 -15.52 0.63
C ARG A 168 12.97 -16.57 -0.18
N SER A 169 13.04 -16.38 -1.50
CA SER A 169 13.84 -17.23 -2.39
C SER A 169 15.36 -17.00 -2.28
N GLY A 170 15.81 -16.11 -1.38
CA GLY A 170 17.22 -15.85 -1.10
C GLY A 170 17.86 -14.83 -2.03
N ALA A 171 17.08 -14.01 -2.74
CA ALA A 171 17.61 -12.94 -3.57
C ALA A 171 18.39 -11.93 -2.72
N ARG A 172 19.51 -11.45 -3.28
CA ARG A 172 20.35 -10.44 -2.65
C ARG A 172 19.72 -9.05 -2.76
N LEU A 173 20.14 -8.13 -1.89
CA LEU A 173 19.62 -6.76 -1.84
C LEU A 173 19.63 -6.07 -3.22
N VAL A 174 20.72 -6.22 -3.98
CA VAL A 174 20.87 -5.67 -5.34
C VAL A 174 19.92 -6.29 -6.37
N GLU A 175 19.54 -7.56 -6.20
CA GLU A 175 18.61 -8.25 -7.09
C GLU A 175 17.18 -7.79 -6.80
N ILE A 176 16.84 -7.60 -5.51
CA ILE A 176 15.55 -7.04 -5.10
C ILE A 176 15.40 -5.61 -5.60
N LYS A 177 16.44 -4.77 -5.48
CA LYS A 177 16.46 -3.41 -6.03
C LYS A 177 16.12 -3.39 -7.52
N LYS A 178 16.83 -4.19 -8.31
CA LYS A 178 16.60 -4.28 -9.76
C LYS A 178 15.20 -4.78 -10.09
N ALA A 179 14.73 -5.81 -9.38
CA ALA A 179 13.38 -6.35 -9.59
C ALA A 179 12.32 -5.29 -9.27
N ALA A 180 12.49 -4.52 -8.19
CA ALA A 180 11.58 -3.46 -7.80
C ALA A 180 11.51 -2.32 -8.83
N GLU A 181 12.66 -1.91 -9.37
CA GLU A 181 12.75 -0.86 -10.41
C GLU A 181 12.08 -1.25 -11.74
N VAL A 182 11.98 -2.55 -12.02
CA VAL A 182 11.24 -3.07 -13.20
C VAL A 182 9.77 -3.31 -12.86
N LEU A 183 9.46 -3.71 -11.63
CA LEU A 183 8.10 -4.04 -11.20
C LEU A 183 7.21 -2.80 -11.05
N VAL A 184 7.69 -1.75 -10.36
CA VAL A 184 6.85 -0.58 -10.03
C VAL A 184 6.26 0.10 -11.28
N PRO A 185 7.02 0.32 -12.37
CA PRO A 185 6.47 0.92 -13.60
C PRO A 185 5.38 0.09 -14.29
N GLU A 186 5.22 -1.19 -13.94
CA GLU A 186 4.19 -2.06 -14.51
C GLU A 186 2.91 -2.09 -13.66
N ILE A 187 2.83 -1.29 -12.59
CA ILE A 187 1.68 -1.19 -11.68
C ILE A 187 1.05 0.19 -11.82
N HIS A 188 -0.20 0.23 -12.26
CA HIS A 188 -0.99 1.45 -12.38
C HIS A 188 -2.28 1.35 -11.58
N THR A 189 -2.61 2.40 -10.83
CA THR A 189 -3.79 2.47 -9.96
C THR A 189 -4.54 3.77 -10.17
N ILE A 190 -5.86 3.71 -10.06
CA ILE A 190 -6.74 4.89 -10.04
C ILE A 190 -7.92 4.62 -9.09
N ALA A 191 -8.42 5.68 -8.45
CA ALA A 191 -9.48 5.58 -7.45
C ALA A 191 -10.70 6.45 -7.77
N VAL A 192 -11.80 6.17 -7.09
CA VAL A 192 -12.98 7.04 -7.00
C VAL A 192 -13.47 7.06 -5.56
N ALA A 193 -13.73 8.26 -5.02
CA ALA A 193 -14.38 8.45 -3.73
C ALA A 193 -15.86 8.82 -3.89
N LEU A 194 -16.66 8.28 -2.98
CA LEU A 194 -18.05 8.64 -2.74
C LEU A 194 -18.20 9.55 -1.52
N SER A 195 -17.22 9.55 -0.60
CA SER A 195 -17.16 10.44 0.55
C SER A 195 -15.73 10.67 1.02
N GLY A 196 -15.45 11.77 1.71
CA GLY A 196 -14.14 12.01 2.33
C GLY A 196 -13.93 11.22 3.62
N ALA A 197 -12.68 10.87 3.91
CA ALA A 197 -12.27 10.30 5.19
C ALA A 197 -12.36 11.33 6.33
N THR A 198 -12.74 10.89 7.52
CA THR A 198 -12.73 11.73 8.74
C THR A 198 -11.56 11.35 9.64
N VAL A 199 -10.56 12.21 9.71
CA VAL A 199 -9.42 12.06 10.64
C VAL A 199 -9.92 12.30 12.08
N PRO A 200 -9.70 11.36 13.01
CA PRO A 200 -10.22 11.44 14.39
C PRO A 200 -9.85 12.74 15.13
N GLU A 201 -8.60 13.20 15.00
CA GLU A 201 -8.14 14.43 15.65
C GLU A 201 -8.77 15.70 15.07
N VAL A 202 -9.08 15.69 13.76
CA VAL A 202 -9.57 16.87 13.04
C VAL A 202 -11.07 17.09 13.24
N GLY A 203 -11.84 16.05 13.52
CA GLY A 203 -13.27 16.22 13.85
C GLY A 203 -14.23 16.16 12.66
N LYS A 204 -13.74 16.36 11.43
CA LYS A 204 -14.51 16.58 10.21
C LYS A 204 -13.87 15.90 8.98
N PRO A 205 -14.62 15.69 7.88
CA PRO A 205 -14.09 15.12 6.65
C PRO A 205 -12.94 15.96 6.07
N GLY A 206 -11.95 15.29 5.45
CA GLY A 206 -10.84 15.94 4.75
C GLY A 206 -11.30 16.75 3.54
N PHE A 207 -12.39 16.32 2.91
CA PHE A 207 -13.13 17.06 1.88
C PHE A 207 -14.61 16.68 1.94
N GLU A 208 -15.46 17.54 1.37
CA GLU A 208 -16.91 17.31 1.27
C GLU A 208 -17.35 17.15 -0.18
N LEU A 209 -18.27 16.21 -0.38
CA LEU A 209 -19.02 15.99 -1.61
C LEU A 209 -20.51 16.07 -1.28
N PRO A 210 -21.34 16.70 -2.13
CA PRO A 210 -22.78 16.52 -2.11
C PRO A 210 -23.18 15.03 -2.15
N GLU A 211 -24.36 14.70 -1.61
CA GLU A 211 -24.86 13.31 -1.56
C GLU A 211 -24.96 12.63 -2.94
N ASP A 212 -25.09 13.43 -4.00
CA ASP A 212 -25.20 12.96 -5.38
C ASP A 212 -23.91 13.13 -6.18
N GLU A 213 -22.76 13.34 -5.53
CA GLU A 213 -21.47 13.56 -6.18
C GLU A 213 -20.38 12.56 -5.77
N ILE A 214 -19.47 12.34 -6.70
CA ILE A 214 -18.29 11.49 -6.58
C ILE A 214 -17.04 12.25 -7.04
N GLU A 215 -15.86 11.80 -6.63
CA GLU A 215 -14.58 12.39 -7.04
C GLU A 215 -13.62 11.32 -7.54
N TYR A 216 -13.26 11.40 -8.83
CA TYR A 216 -12.28 10.53 -9.46
C TYR A 216 -10.86 10.99 -9.18
N GLY A 217 -9.98 10.04 -8.91
CA GLY A 217 -8.55 10.27 -8.71
C GLY A 217 -8.21 10.80 -7.33
N VAL A 218 -9.07 10.59 -6.33
CA VAL A 218 -8.77 10.95 -4.94
C VAL A 218 -7.53 10.22 -4.43
N GLY A 219 -6.73 10.89 -3.59
CA GLY A 219 -5.61 10.24 -2.90
C GLY A 219 -6.03 9.57 -1.57
N ILE A 220 -5.15 8.74 -1.01
CA ILE A 220 -5.44 7.99 0.23
C ILE A 220 -5.45 8.87 1.49
N HIS A 221 -5.00 10.12 1.44
CA HIS A 221 -5.11 11.08 2.55
C HIS A 221 -6.20 12.14 2.30
N GLY A 222 -7.05 11.94 1.27
CA GLY A 222 -8.09 12.88 0.88
C GLY A 222 -7.59 14.02 0.00
N GLU A 223 -6.44 13.86 -0.66
CA GLU A 223 -5.97 14.79 -1.69
C GLU A 223 -6.99 14.85 -2.84
N PRO A 224 -7.24 16.05 -3.39
CA PRO A 224 -8.23 16.22 -4.44
C PRO A 224 -7.90 15.36 -5.67
N GLY A 225 -8.97 14.95 -6.34
CA GLY A 225 -8.90 14.22 -7.58
C GLY A 225 -8.83 15.12 -8.80
N TYR A 226 -8.94 14.51 -9.99
CA TYR A 226 -8.92 15.25 -11.26
C TYR A 226 -10.30 15.65 -11.76
N ARG A 227 -11.38 15.01 -11.25
CA ARG A 227 -12.76 15.28 -11.70
C ARG A 227 -13.79 14.93 -10.65
N ARG A 228 -14.66 15.90 -10.33
CA ARG A 228 -15.93 15.65 -9.63
C ARG A 228 -17.06 15.47 -10.63
N GLU A 229 -17.99 14.58 -10.32
CA GLU A 229 -19.11 14.24 -11.19
C GLU A 229 -20.33 13.80 -10.36
N LYS A 230 -21.51 13.72 -10.99
CA LYS A 230 -22.68 13.13 -10.34
C LYS A 230 -22.49 11.63 -10.15
N MET A 231 -23.17 11.06 -9.16
CA MET A 231 -23.16 9.62 -8.91
C MET A 231 -23.64 8.85 -10.14
N LEU A 232 -22.85 7.85 -10.54
CA LEU A 232 -23.11 7.00 -11.70
C LEU A 232 -23.31 5.54 -11.26
N PRO A 233 -23.99 4.72 -12.07
CA PRO A 233 -23.98 3.26 -11.90
C PRO A 233 -22.55 2.69 -11.84
N SER A 234 -22.38 1.59 -11.10
CA SER A 234 -21.08 0.89 -10.94
C SER A 234 -20.38 0.64 -12.29
N LYS A 235 -21.11 0.16 -13.30
CA LYS A 235 -20.58 -0.10 -14.64
C LYS A 235 -19.92 1.12 -15.29
N ASP A 236 -20.47 2.30 -15.09
CA ASP A 236 -19.93 3.53 -15.67
C ASP A 236 -18.70 4.02 -14.91
N LEU A 237 -18.68 3.87 -13.58
CA LEU A 237 -17.47 4.09 -12.76
C LEU A 237 -16.35 3.13 -13.19
N ALA A 238 -16.66 1.84 -13.32
CA ALA A 238 -15.72 0.81 -13.74
C ALA A 238 -15.16 1.11 -15.14
N LYS A 239 -16.02 1.55 -16.06
CA LYS A 239 -15.62 1.92 -17.42
C LYS A 239 -14.61 3.07 -17.43
N GLU A 240 -14.83 4.14 -16.66
CA GLU A 240 -13.88 5.25 -16.57
C GLU A 240 -12.50 4.78 -16.08
N LEU A 241 -12.48 3.98 -15.01
CA LEU A 241 -11.24 3.48 -14.41
C LEU A 241 -10.50 2.50 -15.34
N VAL A 242 -11.22 1.54 -15.94
CA VAL A 242 -10.65 0.56 -16.87
C VAL A 242 -10.10 1.25 -18.12
N ASP A 243 -10.84 2.19 -18.72
CA ASP A 243 -10.38 2.90 -19.91
C ASP A 243 -9.09 3.69 -19.64
N LYS A 244 -9.00 4.37 -18.49
CA LYS A 244 -7.78 5.10 -18.10
C LYS A 244 -6.60 4.17 -17.84
N LEU A 245 -6.82 3.05 -17.15
CA LEU A 245 -5.76 2.09 -16.86
C LEU A 245 -5.25 1.41 -18.13
N VAL A 246 -6.13 0.95 -19.02
CA VAL A 246 -5.70 0.37 -20.30
C VAL A 246 -4.95 1.39 -21.15
N LEU A 247 -5.43 2.64 -21.21
CA LEU A 247 -4.74 3.72 -21.92
C LEU A 247 -3.36 4.02 -21.33
N SER A 248 -3.20 3.94 -20.00
CA SER A 248 -1.90 4.15 -19.34
C SER A 248 -0.85 3.10 -19.71
N PHE A 249 -1.26 1.96 -20.27
CA PHE A 249 -0.38 0.94 -20.84
C PHE A 249 -0.33 1.00 -22.38
N ASP A 250 -0.49 2.19 -22.95
CA ASP A 250 -0.53 2.44 -24.41
C ASP A 250 -1.63 1.66 -25.15
N GLY A 251 -2.72 1.31 -24.45
CA GLY A 251 -3.81 0.52 -25.01
C GLY A 251 -3.47 -0.96 -25.19
N ASP A 252 -2.43 -1.47 -24.51
CA ASP A 252 -2.08 -2.89 -24.56
C ASP A 252 -3.23 -3.75 -23.98
N THR A 253 -3.75 -4.60 -24.84
CA THR A 253 -4.79 -5.59 -24.52
C THR A 253 -4.30 -7.02 -24.74
N THR A 254 -3.04 -7.18 -25.15
CA THR A 254 -2.46 -8.48 -25.53
C THR A 254 -1.72 -9.14 -24.37
N SER A 255 -1.26 -8.34 -23.41
CA SER A 255 -0.62 -8.82 -22.19
C SER A 255 -1.59 -9.48 -21.22
N HIS A 256 -1.02 -10.24 -20.28
CA HIS A 256 -1.76 -10.73 -19.12
C HIS A 256 -1.64 -9.72 -17.98
N TYR A 257 -2.70 -9.59 -17.19
CA TYR A 257 -2.76 -8.65 -16.09
C TYR A 257 -3.15 -9.35 -14.78
N ALA A 258 -2.63 -8.84 -13.69
CA ALA A 258 -3.18 -9.04 -12.36
C ALA A 258 -4.04 -7.83 -12.01
N ILE A 259 -5.18 -8.05 -11.35
CA ILE A 259 -6.05 -6.96 -10.88
C ILE A 259 -6.13 -6.96 -9.35
N LEU A 260 -6.18 -5.76 -8.78
CA LEU A 260 -6.55 -5.55 -7.39
C LEU A 260 -7.69 -4.52 -7.33
N VAL A 261 -8.84 -4.97 -6.82
CA VAL A 261 -9.99 -4.11 -6.49
C VAL A 261 -9.95 -3.84 -4.99
N ASN A 262 -9.65 -2.59 -4.62
CA ASN A 262 -9.39 -2.20 -3.25
C ASN A 262 -10.48 -1.25 -2.72
N GLY A 263 -11.19 -1.65 -1.67
CA GLY A 263 -12.10 -0.77 -0.95
C GLY A 263 -11.35 0.25 -0.08
N MET A 264 -11.81 1.50 -0.10
CA MET A 264 -11.16 2.60 0.63
C MET A 264 -11.51 2.68 2.13
N GLY A 265 -12.23 1.70 2.65
CA GLY A 265 -12.61 1.63 4.07
C GLY A 265 -14.09 1.30 4.26
N ALA A 266 -14.96 2.26 3.91
CA ALA A 266 -16.40 2.17 4.19
C ALA A 266 -17.24 1.50 3.08
N THR A 267 -16.64 1.12 1.95
CA THR A 267 -17.33 0.43 0.85
C THR A 267 -17.57 -1.04 1.20
N PRO A 268 -18.81 -1.52 1.29
CA PRO A 268 -19.12 -2.92 1.56
C PRO A 268 -18.50 -3.88 0.54
N LEU A 269 -18.11 -5.08 0.97
CA LEU A 269 -17.60 -6.12 0.06
C LEU A 269 -18.58 -6.44 -1.08
N MET A 270 -19.89 -6.35 -0.84
CA MET A 270 -20.88 -6.59 -1.91
C MET A 270 -20.72 -5.60 -3.07
N GLU A 271 -20.46 -4.32 -2.76
CA GLU A 271 -20.26 -3.27 -3.76
C GLU A 271 -18.93 -3.48 -4.49
N GLN A 272 -17.89 -3.89 -3.76
CA GLN A 272 -16.60 -4.23 -4.35
C GLN A 272 -16.71 -5.41 -5.34
N PHE A 273 -17.51 -6.44 -5.03
CA PHE A 273 -17.76 -7.56 -5.95
C PHE A 273 -18.66 -7.20 -7.13
N ILE A 274 -19.64 -6.30 -6.95
CA ILE A 274 -20.41 -5.73 -8.07
C ILE A 274 -19.47 -4.99 -9.02
N PHE A 275 -18.63 -4.11 -8.48
CA PHE A 275 -17.62 -3.39 -9.26
C PHE A 275 -16.63 -4.34 -9.94
N THR A 276 -16.19 -5.39 -9.24
CA THR A 276 -15.31 -6.42 -9.82
C THR A 276 -15.98 -7.13 -11.00
N ASN A 277 -17.26 -7.47 -10.91
CA ASN A 277 -17.99 -8.05 -12.03
C ASN A 277 -17.96 -7.12 -13.25
N ASP A 278 -18.29 -5.84 -13.05
CA ASP A 278 -18.27 -4.85 -14.14
C ASP A 278 -16.87 -4.69 -14.75
N VAL A 279 -15.82 -4.68 -13.92
CA VAL A 279 -14.42 -4.63 -14.38
C VAL A 279 -14.05 -5.85 -15.21
N MET A 280 -14.41 -7.06 -14.77
CA MET A 280 -14.12 -8.29 -15.50
C MET A 280 -14.81 -8.30 -16.86
N ASP A 281 -16.10 -7.96 -16.92
CA ASP A 281 -16.86 -7.87 -18.17
C ASP A 281 -16.21 -6.87 -19.15
N LEU A 282 -15.78 -5.69 -18.65
CA LEU A 282 -15.14 -4.65 -19.46
C LEU A 282 -13.74 -5.03 -19.97
N LEU A 283 -12.96 -5.76 -19.16
CA LEU A 283 -11.64 -6.25 -19.56
C LEU A 283 -11.76 -7.37 -20.59
N ASP A 284 -12.71 -8.30 -20.40
CA ASP A 284 -13.02 -9.37 -21.35
C ASP A 284 -13.50 -8.80 -22.71
N ASP A 285 -14.39 -7.80 -22.70
CA ASP A 285 -14.85 -7.11 -23.91
C ASP A 285 -13.71 -6.44 -24.69
N LYS A 286 -12.64 -6.02 -23.99
CA LYS A 286 -11.42 -5.45 -24.58
C LYS A 286 -10.39 -6.51 -24.99
N GLY A 287 -10.63 -7.78 -24.67
CA GLY A 287 -9.69 -8.89 -24.91
C GLY A 287 -8.52 -8.97 -23.91
N VAL A 288 -8.58 -8.20 -22.82
CA VAL A 288 -7.54 -8.18 -21.78
C VAL A 288 -7.66 -9.45 -20.92
N LYS A 289 -6.56 -10.20 -20.76
CA LYS A 289 -6.57 -11.44 -19.97
C LYS A 289 -6.17 -11.17 -18.52
N VAL A 290 -7.09 -11.44 -17.59
CA VAL A 290 -6.81 -11.40 -16.16
C VAL A 290 -6.30 -12.77 -15.68
N ALA A 291 -5.05 -12.83 -15.23
CA ALA A 291 -4.41 -14.06 -14.73
C ALA A 291 -4.42 -14.18 -13.19
N TYR A 292 -4.67 -13.06 -12.49
CA TYR A 292 -4.76 -13.02 -11.04
C TYR A 292 -5.72 -11.90 -10.62
N SER A 293 -6.50 -12.13 -9.57
CA SER A 293 -7.40 -11.12 -9.01
C SER A 293 -7.40 -11.17 -7.49
N LYS A 294 -7.38 -10.00 -6.84
CA LYS A 294 -7.65 -9.86 -5.40
C LYS A 294 -8.66 -8.74 -5.16
N VAL A 295 -9.56 -8.96 -4.22
CA VAL A 295 -10.63 -8.01 -3.87
C VAL A 295 -10.68 -7.86 -2.35
N GLY A 296 -10.80 -6.64 -1.85
CA GLY A 296 -11.01 -6.36 -0.43
C GLY A 296 -10.45 -5.02 0.02
N ASN A 297 -10.46 -4.77 1.32
CA ASN A 297 -9.83 -3.59 1.91
C ASN A 297 -8.35 -3.92 2.18
N LEU A 298 -7.44 -3.50 1.30
CA LEU A 298 -6.00 -3.78 1.41
C LEU A 298 -5.17 -2.53 1.74
N MET A 299 -5.58 -1.36 1.23
CA MET A 299 -5.06 -0.05 1.59
C MET A 299 -6.21 0.94 1.66
N THR A 300 -6.66 1.22 2.88
CA THR A 300 -7.85 2.05 3.11
C THR A 300 -7.49 3.54 3.24
N SER A 301 -8.51 4.37 3.44
CA SER A 301 -8.40 5.76 3.90
C SER A 301 -9.46 5.94 5.00
N ILE A 302 -9.20 5.36 6.17
CA ILE A 302 -10.07 5.36 7.34
C ILE A 302 -11.50 4.89 7.00
N ASP A 303 -12.44 5.83 6.89
CA ASP A 303 -13.87 5.61 6.64
C ASP A 303 -14.31 6.22 5.31
N MET A 304 -13.37 6.46 4.38
CA MET A 304 -13.68 6.83 3.01
C MET A 304 -14.53 5.73 2.36
N ALA A 305 -15.71 6.11 1.87
CA ALA A 305 -16.44 5.31 0.91
C ALA A 305 -15.84 5.59 -0.48
N GLY A 306 -15.46 4.54 -1.19
CA GLY A 306 -14.74 4.61 -2.45
C GLY A 306 -14.06 3.29 -2.79
N ILE A 307 -13.51 3.22 -4.01
CA ILE A 307 -12.80 2.05 -4.49
C ILE A 307 -11.63 2.49 -5.36
N SER A 308 -10.55 1.72 -5.35
CA SER A 308 -9.47 1.82 -6.32
C SER A 308 -9.34 0.54 -7.12
N LEU A 309 -8.93 0.70 -8.37
CA LEU A 309 -8.59 -0.38 -9.28
C LEU A 309 -7.11 -0.26 -9.63
N THR A 310 -6.38 -1.33 -9.37
CA THR A 310 -4.99 -1.50 -9.76
C THR A 310 -4.90 -2.55 -10.85
N LEU A 311 -4.14 -2.26 -11.90
CA LEU A 311 -3.67 -3.22 -12.88
C LEU A 311 -2.15 -3.37 -12.76
N LEU A 312 -1.68 -4.62 -12.73
CA LEU A 312 -0.27 -4.98 -12.89
C LEU A 312 -0.12 -5.74 -14.20
N ARG A 313 0.66 -5.22 -15.15
CA ARG A 313 1.02 -5.96 -16.36
C ARG A 313 2.01 -7.07 -16.01
N LEU A 314 1.68 -8.32 -16.33
CA LEU A 314 2.51 -9.48 -16.02
C LEU A 314 3.53 -9.73 -17.15
N SER A 315 4.49 -8.79 -17.30
CA SER A 315 5.58 -8.91 -18.27
C SER A 315 6.68 -9.90 -17.83
N ASN A 316 6.65 -10.33 -16.56
CA ASN A 316 7.51 -11.38 -16.01
C ASN A 316 6.65 -12.48 -15.34
N ALA A 317 6.91 -13.74 -15.70
CA ALA A 317 6.21 -14.89 -15.14
C ALA A 317 6.42 -15.06 -13.62
N ASP A 318 7.59 -14.66 -13.11
CA ASP A 318 7.94 -14.75 -11.68
C ASP A 318 7.02 -13.88 -10.81
N TRP A 319 6.40 -12.85 -11.37
CA TRP A 319 5.46 -12.00 -10.64
C TRP A 319 4.15 -12.71 -10.37
N LEU A 320 3.65 -13.48 -11.34
CA LEU A 320 2.45 -14.30 -11.14
C LEU A 320 2.73 -15.41 -10.11
N GLU A 321 3.91 -16.03 -10.15
CA GLU A 321 4.34 -16.97 -9.11
C GLU A 321 4.39 -16.29 -7.73
N GLY A 322 5.01 -15.10 -7.66
CA GLY A 322 5.10 -14.31 -6.44
C GLY A 322 3.74 -13.92 -5.86
N LEU A 323 2.75 -13.60 -6.69
CA LEU A 323 1.38 -13.32 -6.26
C LEU A 323 0.68 -14.55 -5.67
N ASN A 324 0.87 -15.72 -6.29
CA ASN A 324 0.26 -16.99 -5.88
C ASN A 324 1.00 -17.70 -4.73
N ALA A 325 2.25 -17.35 -4.45
CA ALA A 325 3.04 -18.02 -3.43
C ALA A 325 2.39 -17.86 -2.04
N ASP A 326 2.38 -18.93 -1.24
CA ASP A 326 1.82 -18.90 0.10
C ASP A 326 2.49 -17.83 0.97
N VAL A 327 1.74 -17.22 1.87
CA VAL A 327 2.25 -16.25 2.85
C VAL A 327 1.56 -16.49 4.19
N LYS A 328 2.20 -16.06 5.28
CA LYS A 328 1.59 -16.07 6.61
C LYS A 328 1.55 -14.65 7.14
N THR A 329 0.50 -13.94 6.78
CA THR A 329 0.24 -12.56 7.23
C THR A 329 -1.21 -12.44 7.69
N ILE A 330 -1.55 -11.34 8.36
CA ILE A 330 -2.91 -11.10 8.85
C ILE A 330 -3.88 -10.81 7.70
N ALA A 331 -3.43 -10.07 6.68
CA ALA A 331 -4.28 -9.50 5.64
C ALA A 331 -4.06 -10.07 4.24
N TRP A 332 -3.17 -11.06 4.10
CA TRP A 332 -2.98 -11.81 2.86
C TRP A 332 -2.84 -13.29 3.19
N GLY A 333 -3.76 -14.07 2.63
CA GLY A 333 -3.77 -15.53 2.55
C GLY A 333 -4.42 -15.97 1.26
#